data_AF-A0A497NJJ4-F1
#
_entry.id   AF-A0A497NJJ4-F1
#
_cell.length_a   1.000
_cell.length_b   1.000
_cell.length_c   1.000
_cell.angle_alpha   90.00
_cell.angle_beta   90.00
_cell.angle_gamma   90.00
#
_symmetry.space_group_name_H-M   'P 1'
#
loop_
_entity.id
_entity.type
_entity.pdbx_description
1 polymer ?
#
loop_
_entity_poly.entity_id
_entity_poly.type
_entity_poly.pdbx_seq_one_letter_code
_entity_poly.pdbx_strand_id
1 'polypeptide(L)'
;LLFYLGFFGGADAKALICLSFAMPAYPSISIAQFNSMLPIFPLAVLVNAVFAASMLTLAITCHNIIEYLHVRGEMFRGFEHEPFWKKMLVFITGIRINPKKLKDSHYIPLEYAVKGKSGEVTRYLRVSPQIEEEYPEYIEVFNGYMWATPGLPFLIFMTVGFVIALLLGDFVDWMLILLFPQPR
;
A
#
# COMPACT_ATOMS: atom_id res chain seq x y z
N LEU A 1 -5.23 -10.20 -17.79
CA LEU A 1 -6.50 -9.87 -17.12
C LEU A 1 -6.33 -8.74 -16.09
N LEU A 2 -5.52 -8.93 -15.03
CA LEU A 2 -5.34 -7.94 -13.94
C LEU A 2 -4.88 -6.54 -14.41
N PHE A 3 -3.97 -6.47 -15.38
CA PHE A 3 -3.57 -5.20 -16.01
C PHE A 3 -4.73 -4.51 -16.75
N TYR A 4 -5.49 -5.26 -17.55
CA TYR A 4 -6.64 -4.72 -18.29
C TYR A 4 -7.80 -4.29 -17.38
N LEU A 5 -7.90 -4.87 -16.18
CA LEU A 5 -8.87 -4.49 -15.16
C LEU A 5 -8.42 -3.31 -14.29
N GLY A 6 -7.21 -2.76 -14.51
CA GLY A 6 -6.69 -1.61 -13.78
C GLY A 6 -6.20 -1.91 -12.35
N PHE A 7 -6.13 -3.18 -11.95
CA PHE A 7 -5.65 -3.57 -10.60
C PHE A 7 -4.11 -3.57 -10.47
N PHE A 8 -3.39 -3.53 -11.58
CA PHE A 8 -1.93 -3.63 -11.62
C PHE A 8 -1.32 -2.53 -12.49
N GLY A 9 -0.20 -1.97 -12.03
CA GLY A 9 0.62 -1.07 -12.84
C GLY A 9 1.22 -1.82 -14.05
N GLY A 10 1.47 -1.11 -15.14
CA GLY A 10 2.04 -1.71 -16.35
C GLY A 10 3.43 -2.32 -16.13
N ALA A 11 4.22 -1.75 -15.22
CA ALA A 11 5.53 -2.28 -14.85
C ALA A 11 5.41 -3.60 -14.07
N ASP A 12 4.52 -3.64 -13.08
CA ASP A 12 4.32 -4.80 -12.21
C ASP A 12 3.79 -6.01 -13.00
N ALA A 13 2.87 -5.76 -13.94
CA ALA A 13 2.37 -6.79 -14.84
C ALA A 13 3.49 -7.40 -15.71
N LYS A 14 4.38 -6.55 -16.25
CA LYS A 14 5.54 -7.01 -17.04
C LYS A 14 6.52 -7.82 -16.20
N ALA A 15 6.75 -7.43 -14.94
CA ALA A 15 7.61 -8.18 -14.03
C ALA A 15 7.04 -9.58 -13.74
N LEU A 16 5.72 -9.71 -13.49
CA LEU A 16 5.07 -11.00 -13.30
C LEU A 16 5.12 -11.88 -14.56
N ILE A 17 4.97 -11.30 -15.75
CA ILE A 17 5.09 -12.04 -17.02
C ILE A 17 6.52 -12.57 -17.19
N CYS A 18 7.52 -11.72 -16.95
CA CYS A 18 8.93 -12.12 -17.01
C CYS A 18 9.23 -13.25 -16.03
N LEU A 19 8.77 -13.13 -14.78
CA LEU A 19 8.88 -14.17 -13.78
C LEU A 19 8.22 -15.47 -14.21
N SER A 20 7.05 -15.40 -14.85
CA SER A 20 6.32 -16.57 -15.33
C SER A 20 7.05 -17.33 -16.45
N PHE A 21 7.77 -16.62 -17.32
CA PHE A 21 8.62 -17.26 -18.32
C PHE A 21 9.93 -17.79 -17.73
N ALA A 22 10.54 -17.06 -16.81
CA ALA A 22 11.81 -17.45 -16.20
C ALA A 22 11.68 -18.65 -15.25
N MET A 23 10.61 -18.68 -14.45
CA MET A 23 10.36 -19.68 -13.40
C MET A 23 8.86 -20.02 -13.34
N PRO A 24 8.35 -20.82 -14.30
CA PRO A 24 6.93 -21.22 -14.31
C PRO A 24 6.57 -22.14 -13.13
N ALA A 25 7.54 -22.91 -12.64
CA ALA A 25 7.43 -23.81 -11.50
C ALA A 25 8.52 -23.49 -10.47
N TYR A 26 8.42 -24.08 -9.28
CA TYR A 26 9.38 -23.85 -8.20
C TYR A 26 10.79 -24.25 -8.64
N PRO A 27 11.79 -23.34 -8.53
CA PRO A 27 13.15 -23.64 -8.90
C PRO A 27 13.74 -24.70 -7.96
N SER A 28 14.71 -25.48 -8.45
CA SER A 28 15.40 -26.55 -7.69
C SER A 28 16.05 -26.08 -6.38
N ILE A 29 16.32 -24.78 -6.26
CA ILE A 29 16.90 -24.17 -5.05
C ILE A 29 15.85 -23.91 -3.95
N SER A 30 14.56 -24.01 -4.26
CA SER A 30 13.49 -23.74 -3.30
C SER A 30 13.38 -24.85 -2.26
N ILE A 31 13.30 -24.47 -1.00
CA ILE A 31 13.14 -25.41 0.13
C ILE A 31 11.67 -25.86 0.23
N ALA A 32 10.74 -25.10 -0.34
CA ALA A 32 9.30 -25.29 -0.22
C ALA A 32 8.68 -26.23 -1.27
N GLN A 33 9.51 -26.85 -2.12
CA GLN A 33 9.07 -27.70 -3.25
C GLN A 33 8.12 -28.84 -2.85
N PHE A 34 8.18 -29.31 -1.61
CA PHE A 34 7.43 -30.47 -1.15
C PHE A 34 6.10 -30.16 -0.44
N ASN A 35 5.79 -28.88 -0.18
CA ASN A 35 4.71 -28.52 0.76
C ASN A 35 3.72 -27.46 0.25
N SER A 36 3.84 -27.03 -1.01
CA SER A 36 2.97 -25.98 -1.57
C SER A 36 1.82 -26.60 -2.39
N MET A 37 0.57 -26.25 -2.08
CA MET A 37 -0.62 -26.70 -2.82
C MET A 37 -0.74 -25.99 -4.17
N LEU A 38 -0.23 -24.76 -4.27
CA LEU A 38 -0.11 -24.00 -5.52
C LEU A 38 1.15 -24.40 -6.30
N PRO A 39 1.05 -25.15 -7.41
CA PRO A 39 2.22 -25.63 -8.16
C PRO A 39 2.85 -24.55 -9.05
N ILE A 40 2.18 -23.42 -9.22
CA ILE A 40 2.59 -22.32 -10.10
C ILE A 40 3.34 -21.27 -9.26
N PHE A 41 4.67 -21.25 -9.39
CA PHE A 41 5.53 -20.41 -8.57
C PHE A 41 5.23 -18.90 -8.67
N PRO A 42 5.04 -18.29 -9.87
CA PRO A 42 4.72 -16.87 -9.99
C PRO A 42 3.41 -16.48 -9.28
N LEU A 43 2.45 -17.41 -9.16
CA LEU A 43 1.20 -17.17 -8.47
C LEU A 43 1.41 -17.15 -6.95
N ALA A 44 2.23 -18.06 -6.40
CA ALA A 44 2.60 -18.03 -4.99
C ALA A 44 3.36 -16.74 -4.64
N VAL A 45 4.27 -16.28 -5.53
CA VAL A 45 4.94 -14.97 -5.37
C VAL A 45 3.92 -13.83 -5.30
N LEU A 46 2.94 -13.83 -6.20
CA LEU A 46 1.88 -12.83 -6.23
C LEU A 46 1.02 -12.84 -4.95
N VAL A 47 0.59 -14.02 -4.49
CA VAL A 47 -0.19 -14.17 -3.25
C VAL A 47 0.59 -13.65 -2.04
N ASN A 48 1.85 -14.07 -1.89
CA ASN A 48 2.71 -13.60 -0.81
C ASN A 48 2.97 -12.08 -0.89
N ALA A 49 3.09 -11.52 -2.09
CA ALA A 49 3.25 -10.08 -2.30
C ALA A 49 2.00 -9.30 -1.88
N VAL A 50 0.81 -9.76 -2.27
CA VAL A 50 -0.46 -9.15 -1.86
C VAL A 50 -0.62 -9.23 -0.33
N PHE A 51 -0.24 -10.35 0.27
CA PHE A 51 -0.22 -10.49 1.72
C PHE A 51 0.75 -9.51 2.39
N ALA A 52 1.97 -9.35 1.88
CA ALA A 52 2.93 -8.38 2.42
C ALA A 52 2.40 -6.94 2.30
N ALA A 53 1.76 -6.58 1.18
CA ALA A 53 1.13 -5.27 0.98
C ALA A 53 -0.06 -5.04 1.93
N SER A 54 -0.86 -6.08 2.19
CA SER A 54 -1.98 -5.98 3.14
C SER A 54 -1.50 -5.82 4.59
N MET A 55 -0.38 -6.48 4.96
CA MET A 55 0.27 -6.27 6.26
C MET A 55 0.77 -4.84 6.44
N LEU A 56 1.31 -4.19 5.40
CA LEU A 56 1.67 -2.78 5.47
C LEU A 56 0.43 -1.90 5.71
N THR A 57 -0.63 -2.13 4.97
CA THR A 57 -1.91 -1.39 5.13
C THR A 57 -2.46 -1.55 6.56
N LEU A 58 -2.38 -2.77 7.10
CA LEU A 58 -2.78 -3.05 8.48
C LEU A 58 -1.89 -2.28 9.48
N ALA A 59 -0.57 -2.28 9.28
CA ALA A 59 0.37 -1.56 10.13
C ALA A 59 0.11 -0.04 10.12
N ILE A 60 -0.16 0.54 8.94
CA ILE A 60 -0.55 1.96 8.79
C ILE A 60 -1.84 2.22 9.55
N THR A 61 -2.86 1.37 9.38
CA THR A 61 -4.15 1.52 10.05
C THR A 61 -3.98 1.45 11.57
N CYS A 62 -3.22 0.49 12.09
CA CYS A 62 -2.91 0.40 13.52
C CYS A 62 -2.17 1.63 14.03
N HIS A 63 -1.18 2.13 13.28
CA HIS A 63 -0.47 3.36 13.61
C HIS A 63 -1.43 4.55 13.71
N ASN A 64 -2.34 4.70 12.75
CA ASN A 64 -3.31 5.78 12.75
C ASN A 64 -4.35 5.64 13.86
N ILE A 65 -4.75 4.42 14.24
CA ILE A 65 -5.63 4.19 15.40
C ILE A 65 -4.94 4.68 16.68
N ILE A 66 -3.66 4.34 16.88
CA ILE A 66 -2.88 4.78 18.05
C ILE A 66 -2.77 6.31 18.07
N GLU A 67 -2.44 6.93 16.94
CA GLU A 67 -2.37 8.39 16.85
C GLU A 67 -3.75 9.05 17.07
N TYR A 68 -4.82 8.46 16.55
CA TYR A 68 -6.19 8.96 16.73
C TYR A 68 -6.59 9.02 18.21
N LEU A 69 -6.21 8.00 18.99
CA LEU A 69 -6.42 7.95 20.44
C LEU A 69 -5.60 9.03 21.18
N HIS A 70 -4.36 9.28 20.76
CA HIS A 70 -3.52 10.33 21.34
C HIS A 70 -4.03 11.75 21.06
N VAL A 71 -4.49 12.03 19.85
CA VAL A 71 -4.98 13.36 19.41
C VAL A 71 -6.48 13.55 19.69
N ARG A 72 -7.10 12.66 20.49
CA ARG A 72 -8.52 12.70 20.90
C ARG A 72 -9.50 12.87 19.73
N GLY A 73 -9.18 12.29 18.58
CA GLY A 73 -10.04 12.31 17.40
C GLY A 73 -10.06 13.59 16.56
N GLU A 74 -9.20 14.58 16.84
CA GLU A 74 -9.09 15.81 16.03
C GLU A 74 -8.25 15.64 14.74
N MET A 75 -8.00 14.40 14.31
CA MET A 75 -7.09 14.08 13.21
C MET A 75 -7.56 14.61 11.83
N PHE A 76 -8.88 14.76 11.65
CA PHE A 76 -9.50 15.26 10.42
C PHE A 76 -10.12 16.66 10.58
N ARG A 77 -9.67 17.43 11.56
CA ARG A 77 -10.12 18.81 11.76
C ARG A 77 -9.81 19.68 10.53
N GLY A 78 -10.80 20.40 10.03
CA GLY A 78 -10.72 21.18 8.78
C GLY A 78 -11.09 20.39 7.52
N PHE A 79 -11.48 19.11 7.67
CA PHE A 79 -12.01 18.29 6.58
C PHE A 79 -13.50 17.92 6.81
N GLU A 80 -14.23 18.67 7.64
CA GLU A 80 -15.63 18.37 8.00
C GLU A 80 -16.53 18.27 6.76
N HIS A 81 -16.26 19.07 5.74
CA HIS A 81 -16.95 19.05 4.44
C HIS A 81 -16.66 17.83 3.55
N GLU A 82 -15.60 17.05 3.82
CA GLU A 82 -15.25 15.88 3.00
C GLU A 82 -16.07 14.67 3.44
N PRO A 83 -16.51 13.83 2.49
CA PRO A 83 -17.32 12.67 2.81
C PRO A 83 -16.50 11.65 3.61
N PHE A 84 -17.19 10.92 4.48
CA PHE A 84 -16.58 9.95 5.39
C PHE A 84 -15.73 8.89 4.68
N TRP A 85 -16.16 8.40 3.51
CA TRP A 85 -15.44 7.38 2.75
C TRP A 85 -14.03 7.85 2.32
N LYS A 86 -13.85 9.13 1.96
CA LYS A 86 -12.52 9.66 1.64
C LYS A 86 -11.62 9.70 2.86
N LYS A 87 -12.16 10.12 4.01
CA LYS A 87 -11.43 10.11 5.30
C LYS A 87 -10.99 8.70 5.65
N MET A 88 -11.89 7.73 5.49
CA MET A 88 -11.59 6.32 5.75
C MET A 88 -10.49 5.77 4.82
N LEU A 89 -10.55 6.08 3.51
CA LEU A 89 -9.49 5.66 2.59
C LEU A 89 -8.14 6.28 2.94
N VAL A 90 -8.09 7.59 3.20
CA VAL A 90 -6.87 8.27 3.62
C VAL A 90 -6.34 7.71 4.95
N PHE A 91 -7.23 7.36 5.87
CA PHE A 91 -6.86 6.74 7.15
C PHE A 91 -6.27 5.33 6.99
N ILE A 92 -6.67 4.57 5.96
CA ILE A 92 -6.17 3.22 5.73
C ILE A 92 -4.86 3.24 4.93
N THR A 93 -4.72 4.19 3.99
CA THR A 93 -3.60 4.22 3.02
C THR A 93 -2.53 5.26 3.33
N GLY A 94 -2.84 6.27 4.15
CA GLY A 94 -1.99 7.40 4.44
C GLY A 94 -1.50 7.44 5.88
N ILE A 95 -0.48 8.26 6.12
CA ILE A 95 0.05 8.59 7.44
C ILE A 95 0.15 10.12 7.58
N ARG A 96 0.12 10.63 8.81
CA ARG A 96 0.36 12.04 9.09
C ARG A 96 1.86 12.31 9.24
N ILE A 97 2.40 13.11 8.32
CA ILE A 97 3.82 13.50 8.33
C ILE A 97 3.98 15.00 8.46
N ASN A 98 5.15 15.43 8.95
CA ASN A 98 5.55 16.82 8.84
C ASN A 98 5.89 17.14 7.38
N PRO A 99 5.40 18.24 6.79
CA PRO A 99 5.69 18.64 5.41
C PRO A 99 7.18 18.69 5.06
N LYS A 100 8.05 18.97 6.04
CA LYS A 100 9.51 18.95 5.83
C LYS A 100 10.02 17.58 5.37
N LYS A 101 9.37 16.48 5.77
CA LYS A 101 9.74 15.11 5.37
C LYS A 101 9.37 14.77 3.91
N LEU A 102 8.57 15.60 3.23
CA LEU A 102 8.26 15.37 1.81
C LEU A 102 9.46 15.58 0.90
N LYS A 103 10.36 16.51 1.22
CA LYS A 103 11.54 16.81 0.38
C LYS A 103 12.57 15.67 0.39
N ASP A 104 12.60 14.89 1.47
CA ASP A 104 13.64 13.88 1.72
C ASP A 104 13.17 12.44 1.51
N SER A 105 11.87 12.19 1.27
CA SER A 105 11.32 10.83 1.23
C SER A 105 10.22 10.70 0.17
N HIS A 106 10.07 9.48 -0.38
CA HIS A 106 9.11 9.14 -1.44
C HIS A 106 7.65 9.08 -0.95
N TYR A 107 7.18 10.12 -0.28
CA TYR A 107 5.80 10.27 0.15
C TYR A 107 4.99 11.02 -0.90
N ILE A 108 3.78 10.54 -1.17
CA ILE A 108 2.83 11.16 -2.09
C ILE A 108 1.77 11.88 -1.25
N PRO A 109 1.57 13.19 -1.38
CA PRO A 109 0.59 13.92 -0.59
C PRO A 109 -0.84 13.47 -0.91
N LEU A 110 -1.64 13.27 0.13
CA LEU A 110 -3.07 12.92 0.07
C LEU A 110 -3.98 14.11 0.40
N GLU A 111 -3.42 15.30 0.49
CA GLU A 111 -4.16 16.53 0.75
C GLU A 111 -3.59 17.70 -0.05
N TYR A 112 -4.44 18.67 -0.35
CA TYR A 112 -4.05 19.93 -0.98
C TYR A 112 -4.87 21.08 -0.39
N ALA A 113 -4.32 22.29 -0.46
CA ALA A 113 -5.00 23.52 -0.04
C ALA A 113 -5.44 24.33 -1.26
N VAL A 114 -6.60 24.98 -1.15
CA VAL A 114 -7.10 25.98 -2.10
C VAL A 114 -7.36 27.27 -1.35
N LYS A 115 -6.85 28.39 -1.87
CA LYS A 115 -7.11 29.73 -1.32
C LYS A 115 -8.37 30.29 -1.97
N GLY A 116 -9.39 30.56 -1.15
CA GLY A 116 -10.62 31.23 -1.56
C GLY A 116 -10.41 32.69 -1.89
N LYS A 117 -11.38 33.29 -2.60
CA LYS A 117 -11.37 34.71 -3.01
C LYS A 117 -11.31 35.69 -1.82
N SER A 118 -11.75 35.26 -0.64
CA SER A 118 -11.70 36.01 0.62
C SER A 118 -10.37 35.89 1.37
N GLY A 119 -9.43 35.07 0.87
CA GLY A 119 -8.17 34.76 1.55
C GLY A 119 -8.24 33.57 2.51
N GLU A 120 -9.41 32.98 2.72
CA GLU A 120 -9.58 31.74 3.50
C GLU A 120 -8.91 30.54 2.80
N VAL A 121 -8.27 29.67 3.56
CA VAL A 121 -7.58 28.48 3.03
C VAL A 121 -8.38 27.23 3.41
N THR A 122 -8.90 26.52 2.41
CA THR A 122 -9.65 25.28 2.59
C THR A 122 -8.80 24.08 2.17
N ARG A 123 -8.80 23.02 2.99
CA ARG A 123 -8.03 21.80 2.76
C ARG A 123 -8.93 20.72 2.19
N TYR A 124 -8.46 20.00 1.19
CA TYR A 124 -9.19 18.91 0.52
C TYR A 124 -8.39 17.61 0.58
N LEU A 125 -9.11 16.49 0.64
CA LEU A 125 -8.51 15.14 0.60
C LEU A 125 -8.46 14.63 -0.84
N ARG A 126 -7.29 14.13 -1.23
CA ARG A 126 -7.02 13.48 -2.51
C ARG A 126 -6.82 11.99 -2.27
N VAL A 127 -7.70 11.19 -2.86
CA VAL A 127 -7.65 9.71 -2.78
C VAL A 127 -6.97 9.10 -4.02
N SER A 128 -7.01 9.82 -5.15
CA SER A 128 -6.40 9.37 -6.40
C SER A 128 -4.94 9.84 -6.48
N PRO A 129 -3.95 8.94 -6.60
CA PRO A 129 -2.58 9.29 -6.95
C PRO A 129 -2.50 9.56 -8.46
N GLN A 130 -3.28 10.53 -8.95
CA GLN A 130 -2.97 11.13 -10.24
C GLN A 130 -1.75 12.02 -10.02
N ILE A 131 -0.64 11.56 -10.60
CA ILE A 131 0.60 12.31 -10.79
C ILE A 131 0.24 13.41 -11.80
N GLU A 132 -0.45 14.45 -11.33
CA GLU A 132 -0.68 15.67 -12.07
C GLU A 132 0.41 16.67 -11.64
N GLU A 133 1.12 17.15 -12.66
CA GLU A 133 2.49 17.66 -12.70
C GLU A 133 2.78 18.97 -11.94
N GLU A 134 1.95 19.36 -10.98
CA GLU A 134 2.17 20.61 -10.26
C GLU A 134 1.79 20.41 -8.81
N TYR A 135 2.80 20.26 -7.95
CA TYR A 135 2.61 20.41 -6.51
C TYR A 135 1.95 21.77 -6.32
N PRO A 136 0.71 21.83 -5.79
CA PRO A 136 0.09 23.12 -5.57
C PRO A 136 1.02 23.92 -4.65
N GLU A 137 1.42 25.11 -5.11
CA GLU A 137 2.41 26.03 -4.52
C GLU A 137 2.16 26.33 -3.02
N TYR A 138 1.01 25.91 -2.50
CA TYR A 138 0.47 26.18 -1.18
C TYR A 138 0.78 25.09 -0.13
N ILE A 139 1.52 24.01 -0.46
CA ILE A 139 1.92 22.98 0.53
C ILE A 139 2.84 23.56 1.61
N GLU A 140 3.62 24.60 1.31
CA GLU A 140 4.51 25.26 2.30
C GLU A 140 3.74 26.06 3.37
N VAL A 141 2.42 26.26 3.22
CA VAL A 141 1.57 26.96 4.20
C VAL A 141 1.21 26.07 5.40
N PHE A 142 1.47 24.77 5.34
CA PHE A 142 1.13 23.85 6.42
C PHE A 142 2.15 23.91 7.57
N ASN A 143 1.83 24.64 8.64
CA ASN A 143 2.62 24.68 9.88
C ASN A 143 2.50 23.41 10.76
N GLY A 144 1.82 22.36 10.29
CA GLY A 144 1.44 21.19 11.10
C GLY A 144 1.74 19.86 10.43
N TYR A 145 0.79 18.93 10.53
CA TYR A 145 0.86 17.63 9.88
C TYR A 145 -0.01 17.61 8.63
N MET A 146 0.47 16.88 7.63
CA MET A 146 -0.25 16.61 6.40
C MET A 146 -0.38 15.11 6.14
N TRP A 147 -1.47 14.72 5.52
CA TRP A 147 -1.69 13.36 5.06
C TRP A 147 -0.85 13.07 3.83
N ALA A 148 -0.10 11.97 3.88
CA ALA A 148 0.65 11.45 2.74
C ALA A 148 0.67 9.92 2.76
N THR A 149 0.74 9.29 1.60
CA THR A 149 0.91 7.84 1.47
C THR A 149 2.35 7.50 1.11
N PRO A 150 2.94 6.41 1.65
CA PRO A 150 4.22 5.90 1.17
C PRO A 150 4.11 5.49 -0.30
N GLY A 151 4.89 6.11 -1.18
CA GLY A 151 4.94 5.80 -2.62
C GLY A 151 5.74 4.54 -2.94
N LEU A 152 5.55 3.46 -2.18
CA LEU A 152 6.30 2.22 -2.34
C LEU A 152 5.85 1.49 -3.62
N PRO A 153 6.76 1.21 -4.57
CA PRO A 153 6.44 0.41 -5.75
C PRO A 153 6.00 -1.00 -5.35
N PHE A 154 4.98 -1.54 -6.03
CA PHE A 154 4.48 -2.88 -5.72
C PHE A 154 5.54 -3.98 -5.93
N LEU A 155 6.53 -3.71 -6.79
CA LEU A 155 7.72 -4.54 -7.01
C LEU A 155 8.48 -4.88 -5.70
N ILE A 156 8.48 -4.01 -4.69
CA ILE A 156 9.09 -4.30 -3.39
C ILE A 156 8.36 -5.47 -2.73
N PHE A 157 7.03 -5.44 -2.69
CA PHE A 157 6.24 -6.54 -2.15
C PHE A 157 6.36 -7.80 -2.99
N MET A 158 6.47 -7.69 -4.33
CA MET A 158 6.76 -8.86 -5.18
C MET A 158 8.11 -9.49 -4.86
N THR A 159 9.13 -8.68 -4.55
CA THR A 159 10.45 -9.18 -4.16
C THR A 159 10.39 -9.91 -2.82
N VAL A 160 9.70 -9.33 -1.83
CA VAL A 160 9.46 -9.99 -0.53
C VAL A 160 8.68 -11.28 -0.73
N GLY A 161 7.62 -11.25 -1.53
CA GLY A 161 6.79 -12.41 -1.85
C GLY A 161 7.58 -13.51 -2.56
N PHE A 162 8.53 -13.15 -3.42
CA PHE A 162 9.43 -14.09 -4.10
C PHE A 162 10.36 -14.79 -3.12
N VAL A 163 10.98 -14.05 -2.20
CA VAL A 163 11.84 -14.64 -1.16
C VAL A 163 11.03 -15.57 -0.25
N ILE A 164 9.82 -15.16 0.16
CA ILE A 164 8.92 -16.01 0.95
C ILE A 164 8.55 -17.26 0.16
N ALA A 165 8.20 -17.13 -1.12
CA ALA A 165 7.86 -18.27 -1.97
C ALA A 165 9.02 -19.26 -2.13
N LEU A 166 10.26 -18.77 -2.24
CA LEU A 166 11.44 -19.63 -2.30
C LEU A 166 11.68 -20.43 -1.01
N LEU A 167 11.50 -19.78 0.14
CA LEU A 167 11.86 -20.34 1.45
C LEU A 167 10.73 -21.16 2.08
N LEU A 168 9.50 -20.65 1.99
CA LEU A 168 8.33 -21.15 2.71
C LEU A 168 7.22 -21.64 1.78
N GLY A 169 7.28 -21.26 0.49
CA GLY A 169 6.24 -21.61 -0.47
C GLY A 169 5.07 -20.64 -0.41
N ASP A 170 3.86 -21.15 -0.60
CA ASP A 170 2.67 -20.35 -0.37
C ASP A 170 2.42 -20.18 1.13
N PHE A 171 2.59 -18.94 1.63
CA PHE A 171 2.42 -18.63 3.03
C PHE A 171 0.95 -18.70 3.47
N VAL A 172 0.02 -18.37 2.58
CA VAL A 172 -1.43 -18.43 2.87
C VAL A 172 -1.85 -19.88 3.02
N ASP A 173 -1.37 -20.78 2.15
CA ASP A 173 -1.61 -22.21 2.28
C ASP A 173 -1.04 -22.74 3.60
N TRP A 174 0.19 -22.37 3.95
CA TRP A 174 0.80 -22.77 5.22
C TRP A 174 -0.05 -22.30 6.42
N MET A 175 -0.54 -21.06 6.39
CA MET A 175 -1.42 -20.52 7.43
C MET A 175 -2.77 -21.25 7.47
N LEU A 176 -3.36 -21.59 6.32
CA LEU A 176 -4.62 -22.32 6.24
C LEU A 176 -4.50 -23.74 6.77
N ILE A 177 -3.41 -24.44 6.48
CA ILE A 177 -3.13 -25.79 7.03
C ILE A 177 -2.99 -25.73 8.55
N LEU A 178 -2.35 -24.68 9.08
CA LEU A 178 -2.17 -24.49 10.52
C LEU A 178 -3.49 -24.14 11.22
N LEU A 179 -4.34 -23.32 10.60
CA LEU A 179 -5.65 -22.93 11.15
C LEU A 179 -6.72 -24.02 11.01
N PHE A 180 -6.64 -24.83 9.94
CA PHE A 180 -7.59 -25.90 9.62
C PHE A 180 -6.86 -27.22 9.33
N PRO A 181 -6.24 -27.84 10.35
CA PRO A 181 -5.57 -29.13 10.16
C PRO A 181 -6.60 -30.18 9.72
N GLN A 182 -6.38 -30.78 8.54
CA GLN A 182 -7.21 -31.90 8.08
C GLN A 182 -7.00 -33.09 9.04
N PRO A 183 -8.08 -33.78 9.48
CA PRO A 183 -7.93 -35.01 10.25
C PRO A 183 -7.18 -36.04 9.39
N ARG A 184 -6.14 -36.64 9.99
CA ARG A 184 -5.31 -37.68 9.36
C ARG A 184 -6.12 -38.91 8.98
#